data_AF-X8E182-F1
#
_entry.id   AF-X8E182-F1
#
_cell.length_a   1.000
_cell.length_b   1.000
_cell.length_c   1.000
_cell.angle_alpha   90.00
_cell.angle_beta   90.00
_cell.angle_gamma   90.00
#
_symmetry.space_group_name_H-M   'P 1'
#
loop_
_entity.id
_entity.type
_entity.pdbx_description
1 polymer ?
#
loop_
_entity_poly.entity_id
_entity_poly.type
_entity_poly.pdbx_seq_one_letter_code
_entity_poly.pdbx_strand_id
1 'polypeptide(L)'
;MASFGLEMPTNVQHEQLAQPHDDSLRFQGVVTFVAPRQQVIEQTCKNLQHKSFDEPPILQGIDYTLYRSYVFPPIDFDNYGSCYQFTSGRKINVLVPRINGDPTHVILYDMRFR
;
A
#
# COMPACT_ATOMS: atom_id res chain seq x y z
N MET A 1 1.90 11.78 -0.39
CA MET A 1 0.89 11.22 -1.32
C MET A 1 0.85 11.99 -2.64
N ALA A 2 0.86 13.33 -2.64
CA ALA A 2 0.90 14.14 -3.87
C ALA A 2 2.06 13.84 -4.83
N SER A 3 3.25 13.46 -4.32
CA SER A 3 4.42 13.09 -5.14
C SER A 3 4.25 11.78 -5.92
N PHE A 4 3.28 10.93 -5.55
CA PHE A 4 2.98 9.67 -6.23
C PHE A 4 1.69 9.74 -7.07
N GLY A 5 1.00 10.89 -7.08
CA GLY A 5 -0.26 11.03 -7.80
C GLY A 5 -1.38 10.08 -7.33
N LEU A 6 -1.33 9.64 -6.06
CA LEU A 6 -2.38 8.82 -5.47
C LEU A 6 -3.59 9.68 -5.10
N GLU A 7 -4.77 9.21 -5.50
CA GLU A 7 -6.06 9.77 -5.11
C GLU A 7 -6.81 8.78 -4.23
N MET A 8 -7.42 9.27 -3.17
CA MET A 8 -8.30 8.44 -2.34
C MET A 8 -9.60 8.16 -3.09
N PRO A 9 -10.16 6.94 -3.00
CA PRO A 9 -11.45 6.64 -3.63
C PRO A 9 -12.58 7.52 -3.09
N THR A 10 -13.61 7.73 -3.89
CA THR A 10 -14.79 8.53 -3.47
C THR A 10 -15.56 7.92 -2.29
N ASN A 11 -15.56 6.60 -2.14
CA ASN A 11 -16.37 5.89 -1.14
C ASN A 11 -15.50 5.20 -0.08
N VAL A 12 -14.57 5.95 0.51
CA VAL A 12 -13.69 5.47 1.57
C VAL A 12 -14.45 5.32 2.89
N GLN A 13 -14.21 4.19 3.56
CA GLN A 13 -14.66 3.92 4.92
C GLN A 13 -13.49 3.40 5.77
N HIS A 14 -13.59 3.57 7.09
CA HIS A 14 -12.64 3.01 8.06
C HIS A 14 -11.17 3.37 7.78
N GLU A 15 -10.93 4.63 7.41
CA GLU A 15 -9.56 5.11 7.16
C GLU A 15 -8.72 5.08 8.45
N GLN A 16 -7.54 4.49 8.36
CA GLN A 16 -6.57 4.38 9.44
C GLN A 16 -5.17 4.68 8.93
N LEU A 17 -4.40 5.46 9.68
CA LEU A 17 -3.00 5.75 9.43
C LEU A 17 -2.17 5.11 10.54
N ALA A 18 -1.16 4.33 10.16
CA ALA A 18 -0.13 3.88 11.10
C ALA A 18 1.25 4.24 10.56
N GLN A 19 2.07 4.84 11.42
CA GLN A 19 3.42 5.29 11.11
C GLN A 19 4.38 4.80 12.19
N PRO A 20 5.63 4.47 11.84
CA PRO A 20 6.64 4.18 12.83
C PRO A 20 7.00 5.45 13.61
N HIS A 21 7.43 5.29 14.86
CA HIS A 21 7.98 6.42 15.64
C HIS A 21 9.40 6.81 15.22
N ASP A 22 10.08 5.94 14.46
CA ASP A 22 11.47 6.11 14.03
C ASP A 22 11.53 6.30 12.51
N ASP A 23 11.98 7.49 12.09
CA ASP A 23 12.11 7.89 10.68
C ASP A 23 13.27 7.19 9.96
N SER A 24 14.18 6.53 10.68
CA SER A 24 15.33 5.82 10.10
C SER A 24 14.98 4.48 9.45
N LEU A 25 13.71 4.07 9.53
CA LEU A 25 13.23 2.79 9.02
C LEU A 25 12.84 2.86 7.55
N ARG A 26 13.08 1.78 6.82
CA ARG A 26 12.63 1.66 5.43
C ARG A 26 11.12 1.77 5.30
N PHE A 27 10.37 1.22 6.25
CA PHE A 27 8.92 1.40 6.33
C PHE A 27 8.63 2.80 6.91
N GLN A 28 7.74 3.55 6.28
CA GLN A 28 7.42 4.93 6.66
C GLN A 28 5.95 5.12 7.04
N GLY A 29 5.10 4.15 6.74
CA GLY A 29 3.70 4.17 7.13
C GLY A 29 2.79 3.38 6.21
N VAL A 30 1.54 3.22 6.66
CA VAL A 30 0.42 2.74 5.87
C VAL A 30 -0.76 3.68 5.97
N VAL A 31 -1.56 3.74 4.92
CA VAL A 31 -2.97 4.11 5.02
C VAL A 31 -3.81 2.88 4.71
N THR A 32 -4.69 2.51 5.63
CA THR A 32 -5.65 1.42 5.45
C THR A 32 -7.04 2.01 5.28
N PHE A 33 -7.82 1.52 4.32
CA PHE A 33 -9.21 1.95 4.14
C PHE A 33 -10.02 0.87 3.42
N VAL A 34 -11.35 0.93 3.53
CA VAL A 34 -12.28 0.08 2.78
C VAL A 34 -12.91 0.88 1.66
N ALA A 35 -12.87 0.35 0.44
CA ALA A 35 -13.55 0.90 -0.74
C ALA A 35 -13.78 -0.23 -1.77
N PRO A 36 -14.74 -0.07 -2.72
CA PRO A 36 -14.92 -1.05 -3.79
C PRO A 36 -13.64 -1.24 -4.61
N ARG A 37 -13.27 -2.50 -4.87
CA ARG A 37 -12.03 -2.88 -5.58
C ARG A 37 -11.84 -2.08 -6.88
N GLN A 38 -12.90 -1.95 -7.67
CA GLN A 38 -12.85 -1.24 -8.94
C GLN A 38 -12.50 0.24 -8.78
N GLN A 39 -13.03 0.90 -7.73
CA GLN A 39 -12.70 2.31 -7.47
C GLN A 39 -11.23 2.47 -7.06
N VAL A 40 -10.68 1.54 -6.28
CA VAL A 40 -9.26 1.55 -5.92
C VAL A 40 -8.39 1.42 -7.17
N ILE A 41 -8.75 0.52 -8.09
CA ILE A 41 -8.01 0.31 -9.35
C ILE A 41 -8.09 1.56 -10.25
N GLU A 42 -9.28 2.13 -10.43
CA GLU A 42 -9.52 3.21 -11.38
C GLU A 42 -9.14 4.60 -10.87
N GLN A 43 -9.10 4.80 -9.56
CA GLN A 43 -8.84 6.10 -8.92
C GLN A 43 -7.47 6.09 -8.24
N THR A 44 -7.27 5.22 -7.24
CA THR A 44 -6.02 5.18 -6.47
C THR A 44 -4.85 4.67 -7.28
N CYS A 45 -5.01 3.56 -8.00
CA CYS A 45 -3.96 2.99 -8.84
C CYS A 45 -3.77 3.71 -10.17
N LYS A 46 -4.65 4.65 -10.53
CA LYS A 46 -4.74 5.23 -11.89
C LYS A 46 -3.39 5.65 -12.45
N ASN A 47 -2.65 6.43 -11.66
CA ASN A 47 -1.40 7.07 -12.06
C ASN A 47 -0.14 6.26 -11.73
N LEU A 48 -0.28 5.08 -11.10
CA LEU A 48 0.86 4.24 -10.75
C LEU A 48 1.37 3.47 -11.97
N GLN A 49 2.69 3.32 -12.06
CA GLN A 49 3.36 2.74 -13.22
C GLN A 49 3.18 1.22 -13.33
N HIS A 50 3.29 0.50 -12.22
CA HIS A 50 3.20 -0.96 -12.22
C HIS A 50 1.88 -1.41 -11.59
N LYS A 51 1.20 -2.34 -12.26
CA LYS A 51 -0.12 -2.86 -11.88
C LYS A 51 -0.13 -4.36 -12.14
N SER A 52 -0.39 -5.16 -11.11
CA SER A 52 -0.63 -6.59 -11.22
C SER A 52 -1.73 -6.96 -10.22
N PHE A 53 -2.96 -7.12 -10.72
CA PHE A 53 -4.14 -7.34 -9.88
C PHE A 53 -4.55 -8.81 -9.76
N ASP A 54 -3.93 -9.68 -10.55
CA ASP A 54 -4.24 -11.11 -10.62
C ASP A 54 -3.15 -11.97 -9.96
N GLU A 55 -1.94 -11.42 -9.78
CA GLU A 55 -0.81 -12.09 -9.13
C GLU A 55 -0.57 -11.52 -7.72
N PRO A 56 0.04 -12.31 -6.81
CA PRO A 56 0.45 -11.82 -5.52
C PRO A 56 1.41 -10.61 -5.63
N PRO A 57 1.33 -9.66 -4.69
CA PRO A 57 2.11 -8.43 -4.73
C PRO A 57 3.61 -8.67 -4.60
N ILE A 58 4.42 -8.01 -5.43
CA ILE A 58 5.89 -8.09 -5.35
C ILE A 58 6.43 -7.05 -4.36
N LEU A 59 6.61 -7.50 -3.13
CA LEU A 59 7.07 -6.73 -1.99
C LEU A 59 8.60 -6.65 -1.89
N GLN A 60 9.26 -6.21 -2.98
CA GLN A 60 10.71 -6.02 -2.97
C GLN A 60 11.14 -5.01 -1.90
N GLY A 61 12.12 -5.41 -1.07
CA GLY A 61 12.75 -4.56 -0.06
C GLY A 61 12.00 -4.45 1.27
N ILE A 62 10.92 -5.23 1.46
CA ILE A 62 10.18 -5.28 2.71
C ILE A 62 10.90 -6.15 3.73
N ASP A 63 11.12 -5.56 4.91
CA ASP A 63 11.41 -6.32 6.11
C ASP A 63 10.06 -6.80 6.69
N TYR A 64 9.75 -8.07 6.45
CA TYR A 64 8.50 -8.68 6.93
C TYR A 64 8.40 -8.73 8.45
N THR A 65 9.54 -8.75 9.16
CA THR A 65 9.56 -8.75 10.63
C THR A 65 9.14 -7.40 11.14
N LEU A 66 9.72 -6.34 10.58
CA LEU A 66 9.37 -4.96 10.89
C LEU A 66 7.93 -4.64 10.48
N TYR A 67 7.52 -5.10 9.31
CA TYR A 67 6.15 -4.92 8.83
C TYR A 67 5.11 -5.57 9.77
N ARG A 68 5.40 -6.78 10.28
CA ARG A 68 4.55 -7.49 11.25
C ARG A 68 4.62 -6.92 12.66
N SER A 69 5.68 -6.19 13.01
CA SER A 69 5.86 -5.60 14.35
C SER A 69 5.12 -4.27 14.52
N TYR A 70 4.87 -3.56 13.42
CA TYR A 70 3.88 -2.48 13.41
C TYR A 70 2.47 -3.07 13.49
N VAL A 71 1.54 -2.32 14.08
CA VAL A 71 0.14 -2.73 14.43
C VAL A 71 -0.72 -2.93 13.16
N PHE A 72 -0.26 -3.82 12.31
CA PHE A 72 -0.94 -4.25 11.11
C PHE A 72 -1.68 -5.54 11.43
N PRO A 73 -2.94 -5.66 11.00
CA PRO A 73 -3.52 -6.97 10.84
C PRO A 73 -2.54 -7.81 9.99
N PRO A 74 -2.31 -9.09 10.33
CA PRO A 74 -1.52 -9.96 9.47
C PRO A 74 -2.14 -9.97 8.08
N ILE A 75 -1.41 -9.43 7.09
CA ILE A 75 -1.85 -9.43 5.70
C ILE A 75 -1.41 -10.74 5.06
N ASP A 76 -2.39 -11.49 4.57
CA ASP A 76 -2.17 -12.60 3.66
C ASP A 76 -2.12 -12.06 2.22
N PHE A 77 -0.92 -11.97 1.66
CA PHE A 77 -0.67 -11.37 0.35
C PHE A 77 -1.33 -12.13 -0.81
N ASP A 78 -1.67 -13.41 -0.63
CA ASP A 78 -2.36 -14.18 -1.66
C ASP A 78 -3.78 -13.65 -1.91
N ASN A 79 -4.39 -12.97 -0.93
CA ASN A 79 -5.71 -12.35 -1.05
C ASN A 79 -5.68 -10.98 -1.74
N TYR A 80 -4.50 -10.53 -2.20
CA TYR A 80 -4.30 -9.21 -2.78
C TYR A 80 -3.70 -9.29 -4.19
N GLY A 81 -4.06 -8.29 -4.98
CA GLY A 81 -3.25 -7.79 -6.07
C GLY A 81 -2.54 -6.51 -5.63
N SER A 82 -1.80 -5.87 -6.53
CA SER A 82 -1.16 -4.58 -6.23
C SER A 82 -0.96 -3.66 -7.40
N CYS A 83 -0.82 -2.39 -7.08
CA CYS A 83 -0.16 -1.43 -7.94
C CYS A 83 0.95 -0.73 -7.15
N TYR A 84 2.07 -0.41 -7.80
CA TYR A 84 3.20 0.19 -7.14
C TYR A 84 3.96 1.16 -8.04
N GLN A 85 4.72 2.03 -7.40
CA GLN A 85 5.61 2.95 -8.09
C GLN A 85 6.84 3.23 -7.23
N PHE A 86 7.97 3.44 -7.90
CA PHE A 86 9.18 3.95 -7.31
C PHE A 86 9.43 5.37 -7.82
N THR A 87 9.65 6.33 -6.92
CA THR A 87 10.02 7.70 -7.29
C THR A 87 10.92 8.32 -6.23
N SER A 88 11.99 9.00 -6.66
CA SER A 88 12.90 9.74 -5.78
C SER A 88 13.42 8.95 -4.55
N GLY A 89 13.70 7.66 -4.73
CA GLY A 89 14.19 6.80 -3.64
C GLY A 89 13.10 6.27 -2.70
N ARG A 90 11.83 6.53 -2.98
CA ARG A 90 10.69 6.03 -2.21
C ARG A 90 9.86 5.07 -3.05
N LYS A 91 9.30 4.04 -2.41
CA LYS A 91 8.41 3.08 -3.04
C LYS A 91 7.04 3.16 -2.38
N ILE A 92 5.98 3.19 -3.18
CA ILE A 92 4.61 3.02 -2.69
C ILE A 92 4.06 1.71 -3.23
N ASN A 93 3.43 0.90 -2.37
CA ASN A 93 2.70 -0.30 -2.74
C ASN A 93 1.25 -0.13 -2.28
N VAL A 94 0.30 -0.22 -3.21
CA VAL A 94 -1.11 -0.30 -2.89
C VAL A 94 -1.51 -1.76 -3.02
N LEU A 95 -1.90 -2.38 -1.91
CA LEU A 95 -2.47 -3.72 -1.87
C LEU A 95 -3.97 -3.60 -2.10
N VAL A 96 -4.41 -4.10 -3.23
CA VAL A 96 -5.81 -4.08 -3.65
C VAL A 96 -6.41 -5.43 -3.34
N PRO A 97 -7.43 -5.53 -2.48
CA PRO A 97 -8.03 -6.82 -2.14
C PRO A 97 -8.66 -7.46 -3.37
N ARG A 98 -8.60 -8.80 -3.44
CA ARG A 98 -9.27 -9.57 -4.50
C ARG A 98 -10.79 -9.59 -4.32
N ILE A 99 -11.27 -9.46 -3.08
CA ILE A 99 -12.68 -9.49 -2.70
C ILE A 99 -13.11 -8.10 -2.23
N ASN A 100 -14.33 -7.68 -2.60
CA ASN A 100 -14.90 -6.42 -2.14
C ASN A 100 -15.23 -6.46 -0.64
N GLY A 101 -15.00 -5.35 0.07
CA GLY A 101 -15.28 -5.23 1.49
C GLY A 101 -14.05 -5.43 2.37
N ASP A 102 -13.00 -6.06 1.83
CA ASP A 102 -11.71 -6.16 2.49
C ASP A 102 -10.95 -4.82 2.48
N PRO A 103 -10.07 -4.59 3.47
CA PRO A 103 -9.29 -3.37 3.54
C PRO A 103 -8.21 -3.32 2.45
N THR A 104 -8.10 -2.16 1.80
CA THR A 104 -6.97 -1.75 0.96
C THR A 104 -5.87 -1.17 1.83
N HIS A 105 -4.61 -1.47 1.48
CA HIS A 105 -3.45 -0.97 2.22
C HIS A 105 -2.50 -0.22 1.29
N VAL A 106 -2.28 1.06 1.55
CA VAL A 106 -1.31 1.90 0.84
C VAL A 106 -0.07 2.04 1.70
N ILE A 107 0.98 1.33 1.34
CA ILE A 107 2.20 1.22 2.14
C ILE A 107 3.33 2.04 1.52
N LEU A 108 3.96 2.90 2.32
CA LEU A 108 5.06 3.75 1.92
C LEU A 108 6.39 3.24 2.49
N TYR A 109 7.39 3.20 1.60
CA TYR A 109 8.76 2.85 1.93
C TYR A 109 9.75 3.93 1.47
N ASP A 110 10.78 4.16 2.28
CA ASP A 110 11.99 4.87 1.91
C ASP A 110 13.11 3.86 1.61
N MET A 111 13.38 3.67 0.32
CA MET A 111 14.37 2.70 -0.18
C MET A 111 15.79 3.26 -0.17
N ARG A 112 16.00 4.51 0.27
CA ARG A 112 17.33 5.10 0.40
C ARG A 112 18.05 4.57 1.63
N PHE A 113 17.31 4.13 2.64
CA PHE A 113 17.85 3.51 3.83
C PHE A 113 18.27 2.06 3.54
N ARG A 114 19.46 1.69 4.04
CA ARG A 114 20.04 0.36 3.88
C ARG A 114 19.72 -0.52 5.07
#